data_AF-A0A8T0DF50-F1
#
_entry.id   AF-A0A8T0DF50-F1
#
_cell.length_a   1.000
_cell.length_b   1.000
_cell.length_c   1.000
_cell.angle_alpha   90.00
_cell.angle_beta   90.00
_cell.angle_gamma   90.00
#
_symmetry.space_group_name_H-M   'P 1'
#
loop_
_entity.id
_entity.type
_entity.pdbx_description
1 polymer ?
#
loop_
_entity_poly.entity_id
_entity_poly.type
_entity_poly.pdbx_seq_one_letter_code
_entity_poly.pdbx_strand_id
1 'polypeptide(L)'
;MSNSLSDLRDPNGVLSRHQARLTSEAGSKSTLSLASDASAENSEDTDGVRETEKRLIEKRTLQTLNNALPTPELAQTRRRSRTLTEQEFKDLFCRPLDELVARDQPKPMTGSMRSLRHINSPRFAPLLHSRGSMLSIYSERESSYTHGIKITGDLRLDIQYDHQSSTLRIAVKQARDLAIADKKNQSCNPYVKSYLLPDKTKASKRKTSHKKHTRNPVYEEEIKYRISYSDLSERSLQIAVWHKPGVGTNLFLGEVIIPFADFQFDTGAQWYPLSERRQGALPSSLQIYRGELLLALKLVPGGTLGNQSELHVWIKSAKGLTTSGSGATKSASVDPYVKIYLLPERDKNSKRKTKTLKKTNNPDWNTNFVYKNINRNRLAEIGIEVSVWDHDRFSTNDFLGGCRLNNGSLSQRWMDATGTEQSVWLAMMERPQTWFEGLIRLRPNLD
;
A
#
# COMPACT_ATOMS: atom_id res chain seq x y z
N MET A 1 23.81 -63.35 26.41
CA MET A 1 24.04 -63.76 25.01
C MET A 1 24.40 -62.48 24.27
N SER A 2 25.69 -62.12 24.18
CA SER A 2 26.69 -62.57 23.18
C SER A 2 26.43 -61.91 21.82
N ASN A 3 27.21 -60.92 21.36
CA ASN A 3 28.62 -60.99 20.92
C ASN A 3 28.90 -62.15 19.96
N SER A 4 29.28 -61.86 18.70
CA SER A 4 30.69 -61.83 18.27
C SER A 4 30.85 -61.44 16.78
N LEU A 5 32.09 -61.26 16.32
CA LEU A 5 32.50 -60.93 14.95
C LEU A 5 32.83 -62.19 14.11
N SER A 6 32.68 -62.08 12.78
CA SER A 6 33.66 -62.52 11.75
C SER A 6 33.22 -61.88 10.42
N ASP A 7 33.96 -61.07 9.66
CA ASP A 7 35.41 -60.93 9.36
C ASP A 7 35.97 -61.97 8.37
N LEU A 8 36.36 -61.51 7.15
CA LEU A 8 37.68 -61.74 6.50
C LEU A 8 37.73 -61.34 5.00
N ARG A 9 38.84 -60.69 4.61
CA ARG A 9 39.58 -60.74 3.31
C ARG A 9 39.15 -59.92 2.07
N ASP A 10 39.81 -58.76 1.96
CA ASP A 10 40.60 -58.27 0.81
C ASP A 10 41.61 -59.35 0.26
N PRO A 11 42.27 -59.24 -0.93
CA PRO A 11 43.04 -58.05 -1.37
C PRO A 11 43.14 -57.75 -2.90
N ASN A 12 43.98 -56.75 -3.22
CA ASN A 12 44.47 -56.22 -4.52
C ASN A 12 43.59 -55.11 -5.13
N GLY A 13 44.05 -53.89 -5.45
CA GLY A 13 45.40 -53.27 -5.44
C GLY A 13 45.74 -52.64 -6.81
N VAL A 14 46.57 -51.59 -6.97
CA VAL A 14 47.24 -50.69 -6.01
C VAL A 14 47.80 -49.44 -6.75
N LEU A 15 47.60 -48.22 -6.21
CA LEU A 15 48.37 -46.97 -6.52
C LEU A 15 48.36 -46.45 -8.02
N SER A 16 48.91 -45.29 -8.43
CA SER A 16 49.77 -44.26 -7.77
C SER A 16 49.79 -42.88 -8.49
N ARG A 17 49.96 -41.78 -7.72
CA ARG A 17 50.90 -40.61 -7.94
C ARG A 17 50.93 -39.78 -9.25
N HIS A 18 51.41 -38.51 -9.30
CA HIS A 18 51.53 -37.37 -8.35
C HIS A 18 52.09 -36.11 -9.06
N GLN A 19 51.96 -34.91 -8.43
CA GLN A 19 52.80 -33.68 -8.62
C GLN A 19 52.75 -32.97 -10.00
N ALA A 20 53.21 -31.71 -10.23
CA ALA A 20 53.30 -30.41 -9.50
C ALA A 20 53.78 -29.31 -10.53
N ARG A 21 54.20 -28.04 -10.29
CA ARG A 21 54.45 -27.19 -9.10
C ARG A 21 54.53 -25.66 -9.41
N LEU A 22 53.51 -24.85 -9.02
CA LEU A 22 53.58 -23.39 -8.73
C LEU A 22 53.99 -22.37 -9.84
N THR A 23 53.90 -21.06 -9.49
CA THR A 23 54.46 -19.83 -10.14
C THR A 23 53.84 -19.35 -11.47
N SER A 24 53.77 -18.05 -11.81
CA SER A 24 53.83 -16.78 -11.01
C SER A 24 53.43 -15.54 -11.86
N GLU A 25 52.97 -14.48 -11.19
CA GLU A 25 53.04 -13.03 -11.56
C GLU A 25 52.55 -12.44 -12.91
N ALA A 26 51.75 -11.36 -12.77
CA ALA A 26 51.78 -10.06 -13.48
C ALA A 26 51.62 -9.95 -15.03
N GLY A 27 51.19 -8.76 -15.51
CA GLY A 27 51.30 -8.42 -16.95
C GLY A 27 50.22 -7.51 -17.57
N SER A 28 50.27 -6.22 -17.28
CA SER A 28 49.53 -5.09 -17.90
C SER A 28 49.09 -5.14 -19.39
N LYS A 29 47.83 -4.71 -19.63
CA LYS A 29 47.33 -3.72 -20.63
C LYS A 29 47.60 -3.87 -22.16
N SER A 30 46.70 -3.22 -22.93
CA SER A 30 46.88 -2.69 -24.32
C SER A 30 46.97 -3.72 -25.46
N THR A 31 46.56 -3.47 -26.72
CA THR A 31 45.72 -2.40 -27.34
C THR A 31 45.26 -2.83 -28.74
N LEU A 32 44.15 -2.24 -29.22
CA LEU A 32 43.83 -1.88 -30.63
C LEU A 32 43.89 -2.89 -31.80
N SER A 33 42.76 -2.90 -32.54
CA SER A 33 42.60 -2.89 -34.01
C SER A 33 43.21 -3.98 -34.91
N LEU A 34 42.36 -4.51 -35.81
CA LEU A 34 42.43 -4.58 -37.30
C LEU A 34 41.30 -5.56 -37.72
N ALA A 35 40.31 -5.25 -38.56
CA ALA A 35 40.25 -4.63 -39.89
C ALA A 35 40.29 -5.65 -41.04
N SER A 36 39.15 -5.79 -41.73
CA SER A 36 38.92 -6.45 -43.02
C SER A 36 37.63 -5.78 -43.55
N ASP A 37 37.54 -5.08 -44.69
CA ASP A 37 38.32 -5.14 -45.95
C ASP A 37 38.10 -6.48 -46.68
N ALA A 38 37.57 -6.54 -47.92
CA ALA A 38 36.89 -5.54 -48.75
C ALA A 38 36.04 -6.25 -49.83
N SER A 39 35.09 -5.56 -50.47
CA SER A 39 34.65 -5.82 -51.87
C SER A 39 33.69 -4.73 -52.36
N ALA A 40 33.89 -4.29 -53.61
CA ALA A 40 32.98 -3.43 -54.39
C ALA A 40 32.10 -4.35 -55.31
N GLU A 41 31.28 -3.93 -56.28
CA GLU A 41 31.20 -2.72 -57.11
C GLU A 41 29.75 -2.44 -57.58
N ASN A 42 29.47 -1.20 -58.02
CA ASN A 42 28.65 -0.78 -59.18
C ASN A 42 27.16 -1.24 -59.32
N SER A 43 26.24 -0.48 -59.95
CA SER A 43 26.29 0.86 -60.58
C SER A 43 24.88 1.42 -60.82
N GLU A 44 24.75 2.75 -60.86
CA GLU A 44 23.74 3.56 -61.60
C GLU A 44 22.22 3.39 -61.29
N ASP A 45 21.34 4.30 -61.70
CA ASP A 45 21.32 5.78 -61.59
C ASP A 45 19.89 6.29 -61.88
N THR A 46 19.38 7.26 -61.10
CA THR A 46 18.29 8.18 -61.47
C THR A 46 18.25 9.35 -60.48
N ASP A 47 18.36 10.58 -60.98
CA ASP A 47 18.46 11.81 -60.19
C ASP A 47 17.16 12.65 -60.16
N GLY A 48 17.07 13.58 -59.21
CA GLY A 48 16.24 14.78 -59.33
C GLY A 48 15.09 14.94 -58.33
N VAL A 49 15.30 15.78 -57.30
CA VAL A 49 14.66 17.12 -57.15
C VAL A 49 14.87 17.67 -55.73
N ARG A 50 15.62 18.79 -55.64
CA ARG A 50 15.57 19.92 -54.65
C ARG A 50 15.25 19.54 -53.20
N GLU A 51 16.13 19.70 -52.21
CA GLU A 51 17.13 20.76 -51.95
C GLU A 51 16.57 22.20 -51.94
N THR A 52 15.68 22.45 -50.98
CA THR A 52 15.53 23.73 -50.26
C THR A 52 15.25 23.46 -48.77
N GLU A 53 15.26 24.49 -47.92
CA GLU A 53 14.82 24.45 -46.50
C GLU A 53 15.71 23.76 -45.43
N LYS A 54 17.00 23.51 -45.67
CA LYS A 54 17.98 23.18 -44.60
C LYS A 54 18.94 24.30 -44.19
N ARG A 55 18.48 25.56 -44.21
CA ARG A 55 19.22 26.73 -43.65
C ARG A 55 18.31 27.83 -43.06
N LEU A 56 17.69 27.61 -41.89
CA LEU A 56 16.96 28.71 -41.21
C LEU A 56 16.93 28.71 -39.66
N ILE A 57 17.19 27.60 -38.96
CA ILE A 57 16.95 27.49 -37.50
C ILE A 57 18.23 27.21 -36.67
N GLU A 58 19.34 27.89 -36.99
CA GLU A 58 20.57 27.81 -36.16
C GLU A 58 21.42 29.10 -36.08
N LYS A 59 20.90 30.25 -36.55
CA LYS A 59 21.62 31.56 -36.47
C LYS A 59 20.76 32.74 -35.98
N ARG A 60 19.87 32.46 -35.03
CA ARG A 60 19.22 33.41 -34.10
C ARG A 60 19.04 32.64 -32.77
N THR A 61 19.47 33.10 -31.60
CA THR A 61 19.90 34.44 -31.16
C THR A 61 21.07 34.40 -30.15
N LEU A 62 22.18 35.08 -30.46
CA LEU A 62 23.14 35.59 -29.47
C LEU A 62 23.66 36.97 -29.93
N GLN A 63 24.05 37.79 -28.96
CA GLN A 63 24.65 39.13 -29.09
C GLN A 63 23.79 40.23 -29.74
N THR A 64 23.26 41.14 -28.91
CA THR A 64 23.38 42.60 -29.11
C THR A 64 23.23 43.34 -27.77
N LEU A 65 24.40 43.65 -27.17
CA LEU A 65 24.73 44.79 -26.27
C LEU A 65 23.99 45.06 -24.93
N ASN A 66 24.76 45.69 -24.02
CA ASN A 66 24.41 46.02 -22.64
C ASN A 66 23.94 47.49 -22.45
N ASN A 67 23.06 47.71 -21.46
CA ASN A 67 23.06 48.84 -20.51
C ASN A 67 21.97 48.59 -19.43
N ALA A 68 22.04 49.06 -18.19
CA ALA A 68 23.09 49.78 -17.46
C ALA A 68 23.09 49.38 -15.95
N LEU A 69 23.41 50.30 -15.03
CA LEU A 69 23.34 50.17 -13.56
C LEU A 69 22.27 51.15 -12.98
N PRO A 70 21.90 51.15 -11.66
CA PRO A 70 22.71 50.76 -10.49
C PRO A 70 22.07 49.81 -9.45
N THR A 71 22.96 49.21 -8.65
CA THR A 71 22.69 48.49 -7.39
C THR A 71 22.77 49.41 -6.16
N PRO A 72 22.21 48.99 -5.02
CA PRO A 72 22.86 49.17 -3.72
C PRO A 72 23.26 47.83 -3.07
N GLU A 73 24.32 47.85 -2.26
CA GLU A 73 24.80 46.71 -1.48
C GLU A 73 24.02 46.52 -0.15
N LEU A 74 24.14 45.35 0.49
CA LEU A 74 24.86 45.26 1.79
C LEU A 74 24.96 43.85 2.40
N ALA A 75 26.05 43.65 3.14
CA ALA A 75 26.22 42.73 4.28
C ALA A 75 25.99 41.21 4.09
N GLN A 76 27.06 40.50 3.67
CA GLN A 76 27.23 39.09 4.07
C GLN A 76 27.39 38.97 5.60
N THR A 77 26.36 38.51 6.33
CA THR A 77 26.49 38.15 7.75
C THR A 77 26.62 36.65 7.95
N ARG A 78 27.86 36.18 8.06
CA ARG A 78 28.24 34.76 8.25
C ARG A 78 27.91 34.25 9.66
N ARG A 79 26.62 34.15 10.01
CA ARG A 79 26.16 33.63 11.32
C ARG A 79 26.55 32.16 11.51
N ARG A 80 27.57 31.94 12.35
CA ARG A 80 27.85 30.62 12.95
C ARG A 80 26.72 30.28 13.93
N SER A 81 25.95 29.23 13.63
CA SER A 81 24.98 28.67 14.57
C SER A 81 25.70 28.00 15.74
N ARG A 82 25.63 28.59 16.94
CA ARG A 82 26.07 27.93 18.18
C ARG A 82 24.93 27.06 18.70
N THR A 83 25.19 25.79 18.99
CA THR A 83 24.28 24.92 19.74
C THR A 83 24.22 25.34 21.20
N LEU A 84 23.02 25.38 21.78
CA LEU A 84 22.83 25.58 23.22
C LEU A 84 23.30 24.35 24.00
N THR A 85 23.74 24.59 25.23
CA THR A 85 24.12 23.56 26.21
C THR A 85 22.90 23.01 26.96
N GLU A 86 23.06 21.85 27.59
CA GLU A 86 21.98 21.18 28.33
C GLU A 86 21.51 21.98 29.56
N GLN A 87 22.36 22.87 30.09
CA GLN A 87 22.00 23.82 31.15
C GLN A 87 21.05 24.90 30.62
N GLU A 88 21.43 25.58 29.53
CA GLU A 88 20.66 26.67 28.88
C GLU A 88 19.24 26.23 28.45
N PHE A 89 19.01 24.93 28.25
CA PHE A 89 17.70 24.37 27.92
C PHE A 89 16.77 24.17 29.14
N LYS A 90 17.31 23.94 30.34
CA LYS A 90 16.50 23.59 31.53
C LYS A 90 15.79 24.81 32.14
N ASP A 91 16.48 25.94 32.20
CA ASP A 91 15.95 27.19 32.76
C ASP A 91 14.76 27.77 31.97
N LEU A 92 14.64 27.44 30.69
CA LEU A 92 13.55 27.92 29.81
C LEU A 92 12.25 27.10 29.90
N PHE A 93 12.30 25.86 30.41
CA PHE A 93 11.18 24.91 30.28
C PHE A 93 10.76 24.19 31.58
N CYS A 94 11.41 24.46 32.73
CA CYS A 94 11.04 23.88 34.02
C CYS A 94 10.80 24.92 35.12
N ARG A 95 9.55 25.41 35.22
CA ARG A 95 8.98 25.90 36.49
C ARG A 95 7.80 25.01 36.90
N PRO A 96 7.70 24.55 38.16
CA PRO A 96 6.50 23.88 38.66
C PRO A 96 5.27 24.80 38.63
N LEU A 97 4.08 24.20 38.55
CA LEU A 97 2.79 24.92 38.46
C LEU A 97 1.88 24.51 39.63
N ASP A 98 2.27 24.89 40.85
CA ASP A 98 1.46 24.71 42.07
C ASP A 98 0.97 26.07 42.61
N GLU A 99 0.18 26.78 41.82
CA GLU A 99 -0.70 27.86 42.31
C GLU A 99 -1.77 28.23 41.26
N LEU A 100 -3.06 27.95 41.58
CA LEU A 100 -4.27 28.72 41.19
C LEU A 100 -5.56 27.93 41.51
N VAL A 101 -5.99 27.99 42.76
CA VAL A 101 -7.34 27.57 43.18
C VAL A 101 -8.13 28.81 43.60
N ALA A 102 -9.10 29.25 42.79
CA ALA A 102 -10.36 29.90 43.23
C ALA A 102 -11.14 30.53 42.04
N ARG A 103 -12.49 30.43 42.13
CA ARG A 103 -13.51 31.18 41.34
C ARG A 103 -13.56 30.80 39.83
N ASP A 104 -14.71 30.87 39.14
CA ASP A 104 -16.02 31.44 39.50
C ASP A 104 -17.22 30.61 38.95
N GLN A 105 -18.46 30.96 39.31
CA GLN A 105 -19.72 30.42 38.76
C GLN A 105 -20.68 31.54 38.31
N PRO A 106 -21.55 31.31 37.31
CA PRO A 106 -22.99 31.30 37.67
C PRO A 106 -23.94 30.41 36.84
N LYS A 107 -24.70 29.57 37.57
CA LYS A 107 -26.16 29.28 37.48
C LYS A 107 -26.85 28.73 36.18
N PRO A 108 -27.99 28.00 36.32
CA PRO A 108 -28.72 27.34 35.22
C PRO A 108 -30.07 28.01 34.84
N MET A 109 -30.74 27.48 33.79
CA MET A 109 -32.17 27.69 33.49
C MET A 109 -32.95 26.36 33.40
N THR A 110 -34.28 26.44 33.32
CA THR A 110 -35.22 25.42 33.86
C THR A 110 -36.25 24.86 32.87
N GLY A 111 -36.77 23.66 33.18
CA GLY A 111 -37.82 22.92 32.44
C GLY A 111 -37.67 21.41 32.68
N SER A 112 -38.45 20.68 33.50
CA SER A 112 -39.90 20.65 33.75
C SER A 112 -40.69 20.03 32.57
N MET A 113 -41.47 18.94 32.71
CA MET A 113 -41.70 18.05 33.87
C MET A 113 -42.36 16.73 33.43
N ARG A 114 -42.27 15.68 34.27
CA ARG A 114 -43.12 14.46 34.32
C ARG A 114 -43.02 13.50 33.10
N SER A 115 -43.30 12.20 33.17
CA SER A 115 -43.29 11.14 34.21
C SER A 115 -44.37 10.12 33.86
N LEU A 116 -44.01 8.85 33.62
CA LEU A 116 -44.81 7.71 34.06
C LEU A 116 -43.93 6.46 34.24
N ARG A 117 -44.37 5.57 35.13
CA ARG A 117 -43.82 4.22 35.37
C ARG A 117 -44.78 3.22 34.65
N HIS A 118 -44.57 1.90 34.55
CA HIS A 118 -43.71 0.92 35.24
C HIS A 118 -43.60 -0.36 34.35
N ILE A 119 -42.82 -1.36 34.80
CA ILE A 119 -42.77 -2.80 34.43
C ILE A 119 -41.40 -3.25 33.87
N ASN A 120 -40.99 -4.47 34.26
CA ASN A 120 -39.62 -4.97 34.21
C ASN A 120 -39.35 -5.91 33.01
N SER A 121 -38.15 -5.77 32.42
CA SER A 121 -37.12 -6.80 32.13
C SER A 121 -37.48 -8.16 31.46
N PRO A 122 -36.51 -8.83 30.79
CA PRO A 122 -35.50 -8.25 29.88
C PRO A 122 -35.27 -9.10 28.61
N ARG A 123 -34.81 -8.48 27.51
CA ARG A 123 -33.93 -9.14 26.52
C ARG A 123 -32.85 -8.16 26.09
N PHE A 124 -31.59 -8.58 26.13
CA PHE A 124 -30.45 -7.72 25.80
C PHE A 124 -30.38 -7.47 24.28
N ALA A 125 -30.54 -6.21 23.89
CA ALA A 125 -30.24 -5.71 22.55
C ALA A 125 -29.48 -4.37 22.69
N PRO A 126 -28.17 -4.30 22.36
CA PRO A 126 -27.40 -3.06 22.48
C PRO A 126 -27.74 -2.08 21.35
N LEU A 127 -28.78 -1.25 21.56
CA LEU A 127 -29.12 -0.11 20.69
C LEU A 127 -28.13 1.05 20.86
N LEU A 128 -26.94 0.90 20.27
CA LEU A 128 -25.99 2.00 20.14
C LEU A 128 -26.49 3.02 19.11
N HIS A 129 -26.85 4.21 19.61
CA HIS A 129 -27.49 5.26 18.83
C HIS A 129 -26.55 5.93 17.82
N SER A 130 -27.15 6.47 16.75
CA SER A 130 -26.44 7.14 15.65
C SER A 130 -25.66 8.37 16.12
N ARG A 131 -24.34 8.36 15.92
CA ARG A 131 -23.49 9.57 15.87
C ARG A 131 -22.22 9.31 15.06
N GLY A 132 -22.22 9.74 13.78
CA GLY A 132 -21.08 9.67 12.86
C GLY A 132 -20.93 8.32 12.14
N SER A 133 -21.43 8.22 10.90
CA SER A 133 -21.40 6.98 10.10
C SER A 133 -20.02 6.70 9.47
N MET A 134 -19.06 6.25 10.28
CA MET A 134 -17.66 6.03 9.87
C MET A 134 -17.37 4.62 9.30
N LEU A 135 -18.32 3.69 9.33
CA LEU A 135 -18.13 2.28 8.88
C LEU A 135 -18.30 2.06 7.36
N SER A 136 -18.24 3.11 6.55
CA SER A 136 -18.63 3.06 5.12
C SER A 136 -17.46 2.96 4.12
N ILE A 137 -16.22 2.74 4.58
CA ILE A 137 -15.03 2.65 3.70
C ILE A 137 -14.85 1.22 3.14
N TYR A 138 -15.06 0.17 3.95
CA TYR A 138 -14.89 -1.24 3.56
C TYR A 138 -16.13 -2.10 3.83
N SER A 139 -17.30 -1.68 3.34
CA SER A 139 -18.60 -2.27 3.70
C SER A 139 -18.99 -3.54 2.92
N GLU A 140 -18.12 -4.55 2.90
CA GLU A 140 -18.48 -5.95 2.60
C GLU A 140 -17.91 -6.82 3.73
N ARG A 141 -18.80 -7.49 4.50
CA ARG A 141 -18.43 -8.21 5.74
C ARG A 141 -17.71 -9.51 5.42
N GLU A 142 -17.09 -10.17 6.40
CA GLU A 142 -16.51 -11.50 6.20
C GLU A 142 -17.54 -12.50 5.63
N SER A 143 -18.79 -12.45 6.13
CA SER A 143 -19.93 -13.23 5.62
C SER A 143 -20.32 -12.95 4.16
N SER A 144 -19.80 -11.88 3.54
CA SER A 144 -19.93 -11.61 2.11
C SER A 144 -19.00 -12.44 1.22
N TYR A 145 -18.06 -13.18 1.83
CA TYR A 145 -17.10 -14.06 1.14
C TYR A 145 -17.11 -15.48 1.73
N THR A 146 -17.21 -15.62 3.07
CA THR A 146 -17.17 -16.92 3.77
C THR A 146 -18.53 -17.63 3.82
N HIS A 147 -19.25 -17.67 2.71
CA HIS A 147 -20.59 -18.25 2.58
C HIS A 147 -20.62 -19.67 1.96
N GLY A 148 -19.46 -20.25 1.64
CA GLY A 148 -19.36 -21.63 1.13
C GLY A 148 -20.05 -21.86 -0.21
N ILE A 149 -20.10 -20.84 -1.07
CA ILE A 149 -20.60 -20.95 -2.44
C ILE A 149 -19.38 -21.18 -3.34
N LYS A 150 -19.33 -22.34 -4.02
CA LYS A 150 -18.31 -22.62 -5.04
C LYS A 150 -18.49 -21.66 -6.22
N ILE A 151 -17.44 -20.94 -6.59
CA ILE A 151 -17.47 -19.99 -7.70
C ILE A 151 -17.57 -20.75 -9.04
N THR A 152 -18.44 -20.26 -9.92
CA THR A 152 -18.72 -20.82 -11.25
C THR A 152 -19.21 -19.71 -12.18
N GLY A 153 -19.02 -19.91 -13.49
CA GLY A 153 -19.53 -19.04 -14.54
C GLY A 153 -18.50 -18.07 -15.13
N ASP A 154 -18.90 -17.42 -16.21
CA ASP A 154 -18.09 -16.45 -16.95
C ASP A 154 -18.80 -15.10 -17.05
N LEU A 155 -18.03 -14.02 -17.13
CA LEU A 155 -18.51 -12.66 -17.37
C LEU A 155 -18.05 -12.17 -18.75
N ARG A 156 -18.99 -11.75 -19.60
CA ARG A 156 -18.70 -11.19 -20.93
C ARG A 156 -18.52 -9.68 -20.85
N LEU A 157 -17.35 -9.20 -21.25
CA LEU A 157 -16.96 -7.79 -21.20
C LEU A 157 -16.42 -7.33 -22.56
N ASP A 158 -16.79 -6.13 -22.95
CA ASP A 158 -16.21 -5.39 -24.07
C ASP A 158 -15.48 -4.18 -23.48
N ILE A 159 -14.18 -4.06 -23.75
CA ILE A 159 -13.27 -3.14 -23.04
C ILE A 159 -12.49 -2.32 -24.07
N GLN A 160 -12.74 -1.02 -24.08
CA GLN A 160 -12.27 -0.09 -25.11
C GLN A 160 -11.70 1.17 -24.45
N TYR A 161 -10.69 1.79 -25.05
CA TYR A 161 -10.12 3.04 -24.54
C TYR A 161 -10.30 4.18 -25.55
N ASP A 162 -11.07 5.19 -25.13
CA ASP A 162 -11.28 6.40 -25.91
C ASP A 162 -10.16 7.41 -25.60
N HIS A 163 -9.19 7.49 -26.51
CA HIS A 163 -8.08 8.45 -26.42
C HIS A 163 -8.54 9.92 -26.49
N GLN A 164 -9.60 10.24 -27.23
CA GLN A 164 -10.06 11.62 -27.41
C GLN A 164 -10.68 12.18 -26.12
N SER A 165 -11.48 11.37 -25.41
CA SER A 165 -12.06 11.77 -24.11
C SER A 165 -11.23 11.32 -22.89
N SER A 166 -10.10 10.63 -23.11
CA SER A 166 -9.27 9.99 -22.09
C SER A 166 -10.11 9.13 -21.13
N THR A 167 -10.89 8.21 -21.69
CA THR A 167 -11.89 7.41 -20.95
C THR A 167 -11.81 5.93 -21.30
N LEU A 168 -11.53 5.11 -20.29
CA LEU A 168 -11.75 3.67 -20.34
C LEU A 168 -13.26 3.39 -20.27
N ARG A 169 -13.75 2.62 -21.24
CA ARG A 169 -15.14 2.17 -21.36
C ARG A 169 -15.18 0.65 -21.18
N ILE A 170 -16.08 0.18 -20.31
CA ILE A 170 -16.28 -1.24 -20.01
C ILE A 170 -17.77 -1.53 -20.18
N ALA A 171 -18.17 -2.07 -21.33
CA ALA A 171 -19.54 -2.53 -21.52
C ALA A 171 -19.69 -3.93 -20.92
N VAL A 172 -20.41 -4.00 -19.81
CA VAL A 172 -20.80 -5.25 -19.15
C VAL A 172 -21.95 -5.82 -19.96
N LYS A 173 -21.68 -6.87 -20.74
CA LYS A 173 -22.64 -7.46 -21.67
C LYS A 173 -23.58 -8.41 -20.95
N GLN A 174 -23.06 -9.55 -20.49
CA GLN A 174 -23.81 -10.58 -19.80
C GLN A 174 -22.89 -11.45 -18.94
N ALA A 175 -23.45 -12.26 -18.03
CA ALA A 175 -22.75 -13.38 -17.43
C ALA A 175 -23.49 -14.69 -17.71
N ARG A 176 -22.80 -15.83 -17.61
CA ARG A 176 -23.39 -17.17 -17.72
C ARG A 176 -22.96 -18.07 -16.57
N ASP A 177 -23.78 -19.06 -16.28
CA ASP A 177 -23.51 -20.17 -15.37
C ASP A 177 -23.09 -19.79 -13.94
N LEU A 178 -23.49 -18.60 -13.49
CA LEU A 178 -23.18 -18.07 -12.16
C LEU A 178 -23.58 -19.02 -11.03
N ALA A 179 -22.84 -18.96 -9.93
CA ALA A 179 -23.06 -19.82 -8.77
C ALA A 179 -24.44 -19.61 -8.10
N ILE A 180 -25.01 -20.70 -7.59
CA ILE A 180 -26.29 -20.68 -6.85
C ILE A 180 -26.06 -20.11 -5.46
N ALA A 181 -26.66 -18.94 -5.20
CA ALA A 181 -26.61 -18.25 -3.92
C ALA A 181 -27.95 -18.26 -3.18
N ASP A 182 -29.05 -18.24 -3.92
CA ASP A 182 -30.39 -18.50 -3.41
C ASP A 182 -30.73 -19.98 -3.63
N LYS A 183 -30.57 -20.78 -2.57
CA LYS A 183 -30.88 -22.22 -2.58
C LYS A 183 -32.39 -22.51 -2.67
N LYS A 184 -33.28 -21.55 -2.38
CA LYS A 184 -34.73 -21.74 -2.52
C LYS A 184 -35.14 -21.65 -4.00
N ASN A 185 -34.63 -20.63 -4.68
CA ASN A 185 -34.94 -20.37 -6.09
C ASN A 185 -33.92 -20.99 -7.08
N GLN A 186 -32.95 -21.79 -6.59
CA GLN A 186 -31.86 -22.41 -7.36
C GLN A 186 -31.10 -21.41 -8.27
N SER A 187 -30.89 -20.19 -7.76
CA SER A 187 -30.56 -19.03 -8.60
C SER A 187 -29.68 -18.00 -7.87
N CYS A 188 -29.48 -16.83 -8.49
CA CYS A 188 -28.91 -15.67 -7.83
C CYS A 188 -29.61 -14.36 -8.28
N ASN A 189 -29.23 -13.24 -7.68
CA ASN A 189 -29.72 -11.90 -7.99
C ASN A 189 -28.51 -11.00 -8.36
N PRO A 190 -27.90 -11.21 -9.54
CA PRO A 190 -26.53 -10.79 -9.77
C PRO A 190 -26.43 -9.32 -10.21
N TYR A 191 -25.48 -8.60 -9.62
CA TYR A 191 -24.96 -7.32 -10.13
C TYR A 191 -23.44 -7.38 -10.27
N VAL A 192 -22.89 -6.54 -11.15
CA VAL A 192 -21.45 -6.40 -11.33
C VAL A 192 -20.97 -5.14 -10.61
N LYS A 193 -19.76 -5.20 -10.04
CA LYS A 193 -19.10 -4.14 -9.30
C LYS A 193 -17.64 -4.07 -9.76
N SER A 194 -17.12 -2.88 -10.03
CA SER A 194 -15.73 -2.71 -10.47
C SER A 194 -14.97 -1.59 -9.75
N TYR A 195 -13.64 -1.71 -9.85
CA TYR A 195 -12.63 -0.75 -9.44
C TYR A 195 -11.49 -0.74 -10.46
N LEU A 196 -10.84 0.41 -10.65
CA LEU A 196 -9.46 0.45 -11.14
C LEU A 196 -8.52 0.32 -9.94
N LEU A 197 -7.96 -0.88 -9.75
CA LEU A 197 -6.91 -1.11 -8.75
C LEU A 197 -5.70 -0.23 -9.06
N PRO A 198 -5.08 0.37 -8.02
CA PRO A 198 -5.21 0.05 -6.60
C PRO A 198 -6.37 0.77 -5.91
N ASP A 199 -7.05 1.70 -6.59
CA ASP A 199 -8.07 2.54 -6.00
C ASP A 199 -9.35 1.74 -5.71
N LYS A 200 -9.48 1.29 -4.46
CA LYS A 200 -10.67 0.66 -3.89
C LYS A 200 -11.62 1.67 -3.22
N THR A 201 -11.38 2.98 -3.34
CA THR A 201 -12.23 4.01 -2.74
C THR A 201 -13.62 4.05 -3.38
N LYS A 202 -14.52 4.82 -2.76
CA LYS A 202 -15.84 5.12 -3.33
C LYS A 202 -15.76 5.88 -4.66
N ALA A 203 -14.67 6.59 -4.97
CA ALA A 203 -14.50 7.36 -6.19
C ALA A 203 -14.23 6.47 -7.42
N SER A 204 -13.48 5.37 -7.24
CA SER A 204 -13.28 4.33 -8.25
C SER A 204 -14.40 3.27 -8.28
N LYS A 205 -15.16 3.08 -7.19
CA LYS A 205 -16.29 2.13 -7.18
C LYS A 205 -17.29 2.45 -8.30
N ARG A 206 -17.54 1.47 -9.17
CA ARG A 206 -18.64 1.45 -10.15
C ARG A 206 -19.48 0.19 -9.95
N LYS A 207 -20.70 0.18 -10.48
CA LYS A 207 -21.61 -0.98 -10.43
C LYS A 207 -22.67 -0.89 -11.52
N THR A 208 -23.21 -2.04 -11.89
CA THR A 208 -24.43 -2.16 -12.70
C THR A 208 -25.70 -2.11 -11.84
N SER A 209 -26.86 -2.18 -12.50
CA SER A 209 -28.10 -2.68 -11.91
C SER A 209 -27.96 -4.14 -11.46
N HIS A 210 -28.95 -4.62 -10.70
CA HIS A 210 -29.06 -6.03 -10.32
C HIS A 210 -30.17 -6.67 -11.14
N LYS A 211 -29.89 -7.82 -11.75
CA LYS A 211 -30.92 -8.68 -12.34
C LYS A 211 -31.47 -9.59 -11.22
N LYS A 212 -32.70 -10.08 -11.34
CA LYS A 212 -33.37 -10.93 -10.34
C LYS A 212 -33.52 -12.36 -10.85
N HIS A 213 -33.40 -13.33 -9.95
CA HIS A 213 -33.71 -14.75 -10.17
C HIS A 213 -33.12 -15.31 -11.49
N THR A 214 -31.85 -15.02 -11.78
CA THR A 214 -31.15 -15.57 -12.94
C THR A 214 -29.70 -15.96 -12.61
N ARG A 215 -29.23 -17.03 -13.25
CA ARG A 215 -27.80 -17.42 -13.31
C ARG A 215 -27.11 -16.93 -14.59
N ASN A 216 -27.90 -16.46 -15.57
CA ASN A 216 -27.47 -15.99 -16.89
C ASN A 216 -27.97 -14.54 -17.11
N PRO A 217 -27.47 -13.54 -16.37
CA PRO A 217 -27.92 -12.15 -16.48
C PRO A 217 -27.41 -11.47 -17.74
N VAL A 218 -28.31 -10.89 -18.53
CA VAL A 218 -27.97 -9.88 -19.55
C VAL A 218 -28.00 -8.50 -18.89
N TYR A 219 -26.88 -7.79 -18.97
CA TYR A 219 -26.70 -6.44 -18.42
C TYR A 219 -26.96 -5.37 -19.46
N GLU A 220 -26.13 -5.34 -20.52
CA GLU A 220 -25.97 -4.25 -21.49
C GLU A 220 -25.79 -2.88 -20.81
N GLU A 221 -24.87 -2.81 -19.85
CA GLU A 221 -24.59 -1.60 -19.06
C GLU A 221 -23.12 -1.15 -19.22
N GLU A 222 -22.90 0.13 -19.51
CA GLU A 222 -21.57 0.70 -19.75
C GLU A 222 -21.01 1.39 -18.49
N ILE A 223 -19.82 0.97 -18.04
CA ILE A 223 -19.07 1.55 -16.93
C ILE A 223 -17.92 2.40 -17.47
N LYS A 224 -17.72 3.61 -16.93
CA LYS A 224 -16.70 4.57 -17.39
C LYS A 224 -15.73 5.01 -16.28
N TYR A 225 -14.47 5.13 -16.68
CA TYR A 225 -13.37 5.69 -15.90
C TYR A 225 -12.61 6.72 -16.74
N ARG A 226 -12.56 7.97 -16.28
CA ARG A 226 -11.73 9.02 -16.90
C ARG A 226 -10.32 8.94 -16.33
N ILE A 227 -9.35 8.60 -17.17
CA ILE A 227 -7.95 8.29 -16.81
C ILE A 227 -7.08 8.41 -18.07
N SER A 228 -5.85 8.92 -17.97
CA SER A 228 -4.94 8.98 -19.13
C SER A 228 -4.42 7.58 -19.50
N TYR A 229 -3.98 7.39 -20.75
CA TYR A 229 -3.47 6.08 -21.20
C TYR A 229 -2.20 5.66 -20.44
N SER A 230 -1.29 6.60 -20.17
CA SER A 230 -0.09 6.35 -19.36
C SER A 230 -0.45 5.91 -17.95
N ASP A 231 -1.37 6.62 -17.28
CA ASP A 231 -1.82 6.23 -15.94
C ASP A 231 -2.56 4.88 -15.95
N LEU A 232 -3.27 4.56 -17.04
CA LEU A 232 -4.04 3.33 -17.18
C LEU A 232 -3.15 2.09 -17.26
N SER A 233 -2.01 2.16 -17.96
CA SER A 233 -1.05 1.03 -18.08
C SER A 233 -0.61 0.47 -16.72
N GLU A 234 -0.47 1.34 -15.73
CA GLU A 234 -0.13 1.00 -14.34
C GLU A 234 -1.31 0.49 -13.48
N ARG A 235 -2.49 0.20 -14.05
CA ARG A 235 -3.70 -0.17 -13.29
C ARG A 235 -4.16 -1.59 -13.60
N SER A 236 -5.15 -2.05 -12.85
CA SER A 236 -5.87 -3.28 -13.19
C SER A 236 -7.36 -3.12 -12.93
N LEU A 237 -8.21 -3.51 -13.88
CA LEU A 237 -9.64 -3.64 -13.64
C LEU A 237 -9.89 -4.84 -12.72
N GLN A 238 -10.30 -4.59 -11.47
CA GLN A 238 -10.99 -5.60 -10.66
C GLN A 238 -12.48 -5.48 -10.96
N ILE A 239 -13.08 -6.55 -11.46
CA ILE A 239 -14.52 -6.60 -11.76
C ILE A 239 -15.11 -7.91 -11.24
N ALA A 240 -16.11 -7.77 -10.37
CA ALA A 240 -16.64 -8.84 -9.54
C ALA A 240 -18.16 -8.92 -9.65
N VAL A 241 -18.69 -10.15 -9.61
CA VAL A 241 -20.12 -10.44 -9.65
C VAL A 241 -20.63 -10.73 -8.24
N TRP A 242 -21.84 -10.27 -7.94
CA TRP A 242 -22.38 -10.21 -6.58
C TRP A 242 -23.86 -10.57 -6.52
N HIS A 243 -24.24 -11.50 -5.65
CA HIS A 243 -25.64 -11.74 -5.31
C HIS A 243 -26.13 -10.66 -4.34
N LYS A 244 -27.22 -9.97 -4.70
CA LYS A 244 -27.96 -9.09 -3.77
C LYS A 244 -29.18 -9.82 -3.20
N PRO A 245 -29.18 -10.22 -1.92
CA PRO A 245 -30.37 -10.81 -1.30
C PRO A 245 -31.42 -9.74 -1.00
N GLY A 246 -32.65 -10.15 -0.72
CA GLY A 246 -33.70 -9.24 -0.23
C GLY A 246 -33.42 -8.71 1.19
N VAL A 247 -32.77 -9.53 2.03
CA VAL A 247 -32.34 -9.22 3.40
C VAL A 247 -30.97 -9.87 3.65
N GLY A 248 -30.06 -9.19 4.34
CA GLY A 248 -28.73 -9.71 4.70
C GLY A 248 -27.57 -9.01 3.97
N THR A 249 -26.40 -9.64 3.97
CA THR A 249 -25.21 -9.14 3.24
C THR A 249 -25.19 -9.64 1.81
N ASN A 250 -24.76 -8.80 0.86
CA ASN A 250 -24.43 -9.26 -0.50
C ASN A 250 -23.39 -10.39 -0.43
N LEU A 251 -23.51 -11.38 -1.31
CA LEU A 251 -22.63 -12.55 -1.36
C LEU A 251 -21.80 -12.51 -2.65
N PHE A 252 -20.54 -12.90 -2.58
CA PHE A 252 -19.59 -12.88 -3.67
C PHE A 252 -19.83 -14.05 -4.64
N LEU A 253 -19.87 -13.78 -5.95
CA LEU A 253 -20.08 -14.78 -7.01
C LEU A 253 -18.85 -14.93 -7.93
N GLY A 254 -17.70 -14.37 -7.55
CA GLY A 254 -16.45 -14.46 -8.30
C GLY A 254 -15.98 -13.11 -8.85
N GLU A 255 -14.70 -13.05 -9.20
CA GLU A 255 -14.08 -11.88 -9.83
C GLU A 255 -13.11 -12.26 -10.95
N VAL A 256 -12.85 -11.29 -11.83
CA VAL A 256 -11.67 -11.28 -12.69
C VAL A 256 -10.88 -9.99 -12.44
N ILE A 257 -9.55 -10.09 -12.53
CA ILE A 257 -8.63 -8.97 -12.39
C ILE A 257 -7.77 -8.91 -13.65
N ILE A 258 -7.93 -7.84 -14.43
CA ILE A 258 -7.32 -7.64 -15.75
C ILE A 258 -6.27 -6.52 -15.63
N PRO A 259 -4.96 -6.79 -15.73
CA PRO A 259 -3.93 -5.77 -15.84
C PRO A 259 -4.02 -5.00 -17.16
N PHE A 260 -3.64 -3.73 -17.17
CA PHE A 260 -3.70 -2.87 -18.36
C PHE A 260 -2.36 -2.56 -19.03
N ALA A 261 -1.23 -3.02 -18.48
CA ALA A 261 0.10 -2.76 -19.02
C ALA A 261 0.26 -3.15 -20.50
N ASP A 262 -0.14 -4.39 -20.83
CA ASP A 262 -0.04 -4.99 -22.16
C ASP A 262 -1.42 -5.34 -22.74
N PHE A 263 -2.48 -4.66 -22.29
CA PHE A 263 -3.86 -5.02 -22.66
C PHE A 263 -4.22 -4.60 -24.08
N GLN A 264 -4.67 -5.55 -24.89
CA GLN A 264 -5.14 -5.33 -26.25
C GLN A 264 -6.60 -4.88 -26.23
N PHE A 265 -6.80 -3.57 -26.45
CA PHE A 265 -8.12 -2.98 -26.67
C PHE A 265 -8.71 -3.42 -28.02
N ASP A 266 -10.01 -3.14 -28.21
CA ASP A 266 -10.75 -3.31 -29.47
C ASP A 266 -10.86 -4.76 -30.00
N THR A 267 -10.47 -5.75 -29.19
CA THR A 267 -10.72 -7.19 -29.40
C THR A 267 -12.20 -7.60 -29.26
N GLY A 268 -13.09 -6.63 -29.04
CA GLY A 268 -14.54 -6.83 -28.88
C GLY A 268 -14.94 -7.55 -27.59
N ALA A 269 -16.19 -8.02 -27.57
CA ALA A 269 -16.82 -8.58 -26.37
C ALA A 269 -16.36 -10.02 -26.04
N GLN A 270 -15.32 -10.15 -25.22
CA GLN A 270 -14.70 -11.41 -24.78
C GLN A 270 -15.31 -11.99 -23.49
N TRP A 271 -15.13 -13.29 -23.27
CA TRP A 271 -15.55 -13.99 -22.05
C TRP A 271 -14.39 -14.14 -21.07
N TYR A 272 -14.64 -13.83 -19.79
CA TYR A 272 -13.68 -13.92 -18.71
C TYR A 272 -14.18 -14.88 -17.63
N PRO A 273 -13.45 -15.96 -17.29
CA PRO A 273 -13.87 -16.90 -16.26
C PRO A 273 -13.80 -16.27 -14.87
N LEU A 274 -14.82 -16.53 -14.03
CA LEU A 274 -14.88 -16.01 -12.68
C LEU A 274 -14.03 -16.84 -11.73
N SER A 275 -13.13 -16.16 -11.01
CA SER A 275 -12.20 -16.75 -10.05
C SER A 275 -12.60 -16.45 -8.60
N GLU A 276 -12.15 -17.28 -7.67
CA GLU A 276 -12.24 -16.98 -6.23
C GLU A 276 -11.43 -15.72 -5.89
N ARG A 277 -11.89 -14.95 -4.90
CA ARG A 277 -11.19 -13.74 -4.47
C ARG A 277 -9.77 -14.10 -4.05
N ARG A 278 -8.76 -13.53 -4.72
CA ARG A 278 -7.36 -13.81 -4.39
C ARG A 278 -7.03 -13.29 -2.98
N GLN A 279 -6.78 -14.21 -2.05
CA GLN A 279 -6.50 -13.91 -0.63
C GLN A 279 -5.03 -13.56 -0.38
N GLY A 280 -4.12 -13.98 -1.27
CA GLY A 280 -2.73 -13.52 -1.25
C GLY A 280 -2.61 -12.07 -1.69
N ALA A 281 -1.50 -11.42 -1.30
CA ALA A 281 -1.15 -10.09 -1.78
C ALA A 281 -1.16 -10.06 -3.32
N LEU A 282 -1.51 -8.90 -3.91
CA LEU A 282 -1.40 -8.70 -5.35
C LEU A 282 0.03 -9.01 -5.82
N PRO A 283 0.23 -9.60 -7.02
CA PRO A 283 1.56 -9.79 -7.61
C PRO A 283 2.37 -8.50 -7.52
N SER A 284 3.68 -8.58 -7.29
CA SER A 284 4.50 -7.37 -7.03
C SER A 284 4.49 -6.35 -8.17
N SER A 285 4.22 -6.77 -9.41
CA SER A 285 3.97 -5.90 -10.57
C SER A 285 2.64 -5.12 -10.51
N LEU A 286 1.67 -5.58 -9.73
CA LEU A 286 0.38 -4.93 -9.49
C LEU A 286 0.31 -4.24 -8.10
N GLN A 287 1.41 -4.23 -7.34
CA GLN A 287 1.54 -3.49 -6.09
C GLN A 287 1.98 -2.07 -6.39
N ILE A 288 1.02 -1.15 -6.48
CA ILE A 288 1.33 0.28 -6.68
C ILE A 288 2.21 0.80 -5.55
N TYR A 289 3.32 1.40 -5.95
CA TYR A 289 4.25 2.09 -5.08
C TYR A 289 3.56 3.30 -4.41
N ARG A 290 3.34 3.19 -3.10
CA ARG A 290 2.80 4.27 -2.25
C ARG A 290 3.88 5.01 -1.45
N GLY A 291 5.14 4.86 -1.86
CA GLY A 291 6.30 5.27 -1.09
C GLY A 291 6.86 4.16 -0.19
N GLU A 292 8.00 4.47 0.39
CA GLU A 292 8.71 3.63 1.36
C GLU A 292 8.79 4.35 2.70
N LEU A 293 8.52 3.65 3.79
CA LEU A 293 8.58 4.12 5.17
C LEU A 293 9.78 3.52 5.87
N LEU A 294 10.67 4.37 6.38
CA LEU A 294 11.75 4.01 7.28
C LEU A 294 11.27 4.12 8.73
N LEU A 295 11.30 3.00 9.44
CA LEU A 295 11.03 2.93 10.88
C LEU A 295 12.07 2.04 11.58
N ALA A 296 12.12 2.11 12.90
CA ALA A 296 12.90 1.18 13.71
C ALA A 296 12.10 0.65 14.91
N LEU A 297 12.34 -0.62 15.28
CA LEU A 297 11.77 -1.25 16.46
C LEU A 297 12.84 -1.61 17.49
N LYS A 298 12.49 -1.53 18.77
CA LYS A 298 13.30 -2.03 19.89
C LYS A 298 12.40 -2.59 20.99
N LEU A 299 12.71 -3.79 21.47
CA LEU A 299 12.09 -4.36 22.67
C LEU A 299 12.99 -4.11 23.88
N VAL A 300 12.44 -3.51 24.93
CA VAL A 300 13.11 -3.28 26.23
C VAL A 300 12.48 -4.21 27.27
N PRO A 301 13.15 -5.30 27.68
CA PRO A 301 12.68 -6.11 28.81
C PRO A 301 12.55 -5.26 30.07
N GLY A 302 11.51 -5.51 30.87
CA GLY A 302 11.35 -4.92 32.19
C GLY A 302 12.34 -5.49 33.21
N GLY A 303 12.24 -5.01 34.45
CA GLY A 303 13.06 -5.47 35.57
C GLY A 303 12.86 -6.95 35.92
N THR A 304 13.76 -7.48 36.73
CA THR A 304 14.00 -8.91 37.05
C THR A 304 12.83 -9.72 37.63
N LEU A 305 11.64 -9.14 37.80
CA LEU A 305 10.47 -9.77 38.42
C LEU A 305 9.21 -9.76 37.52
N GLY A 306 9.30 -9.32 36.25
CA GLY A 306 8.11 -9.19 35.40
C GLY A 306 8.28 -9.66 33.95
N ASN A 307 7.30 -10.42 33.45
CA ASN A 307 7.14 -10.74 32.02
C ASN A 307 6.75 -9.52 31.15
N GLN A 308 6.75 -8.31 31.73
CA GLN A 308 6.40 -7.06 31.07
C GLN A 308 7.64 -6.45 30.41
N SER A 309 7.45 -5.90 29.22
CA SER A 309 8.45 -5.19 28.42
C SER A 309 7.89 -3.88 27.90
N GLU A 310 8.75 -2.98 27.43
CA GLU A 310 8.34 -1.85 26.59
C GLU A 310 8.67 -2.14 25.13
N LEU A 311 7.71 -1.92 24.24
CA LEU A 311 7.91 -1.89 22.79
C LEU A 311 8.11 -0.43 22.36
N HIS A 312 9.31 -0.13 21.86
CA HIS A 312 9.69 1.17 21.31
C HIS A 312 9.56 1.14 19.79
N VAL A 313 8.84 2.12 19.23
CA VAL A 313 8.50 2.22 17.81
C VAL A 313 8.89 3.60 17.30
N TRP A 314 9.99 3.67 16.55
CA TRP A 314 10.56 4.90 16.03
C TRP A 314 10.15 5.08 14.58
N ILE A 315 9.21 6.00 14.33
CA ILE A 315 8.85 6.45 12.99
C ILE A 315 9.87 7.51 12.58
N LYS A 316 10.76 7.16 11.64
CA LYS A 316 11.77 8.09 11.14
C LYS A 316 11.17 8.94 10.02
N SER A 317 11.23 8.45 8.78
CA SER A 317 10.86 9.20 7.59
C SER A 317 10.15 8.32 6.55
N ALA A 318 9.49 8.94 5.57
CA ALA A 318 9.02 8.24 4.38
C ALA A 318 9.48 8.97 3.11
N LYS A 319 9.47 8.26 1.97
CA LYS A 319 9.87 8.79 0.66
C LYS A 319 8.87 8.39 -0.42
N GLY A 320 8.62 9.30 -1.37
CA GLY A 320 7.78 9.03 -2.55
C GLY A 320 6.32 8.74 -2.23
N LEU A 321 5.73 9.40 -1.22
CA LEU A 321 4.31 9.26 -0.91
C LEU A 321 3.42 9.78 -2.05
N THR A 322 2.36 9.04 -2.38
CA THR A 322 1.41 9.32 -3.47
C THR A 322 -0.04 9.18 -3.01
N THR A 323 -0.93 10.05 -3.50
CA THR A 323 -2.38 9.96 -3.23
C THR A 323 -3.04 8.92 -4.13
N SER A 324 -4.21 8.43 -3.75
CA SER A 324 -4.91 7.36 -4.51
C SER A 324 -5.50 7.80 -5.85
N GLY A 325 -5.53 9.10 -6.15
CA GLY A 325 -6.34 9.68 -7.25
C GLY A 325 -5.61 10.60 -8.22
N SER A 326 -4.30 10.80 -8.10
CA SER A 326 -3.53 11.53 -9.12
C SER A 326 -3.13 10.60 -10.27
N GLY A 327 -3.79 10.77 -11.42
CA GLY A 327 -3.09 10.60 -12.69
C GLY A 327 -2.04 11.70 -12.84
N ALA A 328 -1.02 11.50 -13.69
CA ALA A 328 0.24 12.24 -13.69
C ALA A 328 0.17 13.79 -13.81
N THR A 329 -1.00 14.37 -14.13
CA THR A 329 -1.23 15.81 -14.08
C THR A 329 -1.38 16.32 -12.63
N LYS A 330 -0.33 16.98 -12.14
CA LYS A 330 -0.11 17.56 -10.79
C LYS A 330 0.39 16.54 -9.75
N SER A 331 1.66 16.71 -9.39
CA SER A 331 2.21 16.26 -8.10
C SER A 331 1.50 17.00 -6.95
N ALA A 332 0.34 16.50 -6.53
CA ALA A 332 -0.31 16.96 -5.31
C ALA A 332 0.64 16.72 -4.13
N SER A 333 0.96 17.79 -3.41
CA SER A 333 1.88 17.71 -2.27
C SER A 333 1.09 17.47 -0.99
N VAL A 334 1.31 16.31 -0.39
CA VAL A 334 0.53 15.81 0.75
C VAL A 334 0.92 16.51 2.06
N ASP A 335 0.03 16.52 3.05
CA ASP A 335 0.25 16.96 4.43
C ASP A 335 0.34 15.71 5.36
N PRO A 336 1.45 14.95 5.36
CA PRO A 336 1.40 13.56 5.78
C PRO A 336 1.58 13.36 7.29
N TYR A 337 0.89 12.34 7.82
CA TYR A 337 1.03 11.89 9.21
C TYR A 337 0.84 10.38 9.36
N VAL A 338 1.42 9.81 10.40
CA VAL A 338 1.34 8.38 10.71
C VAL A 338 0.39 8.14 11.89
N LYS A 339 -0.43 7.09 11.81
CA LYS A 339 -1.16 6.49 12.93
C LYS A 339 -0.58 5.09 13.17
N ILE A 340 -0.36 4.73 14.43
CA ILE A 340 0.09 3.39 14.85
C ILE A 340 -0.99 2.78 15.74
N TYR A 341 -1.25 1.48 15.58
CA TYR A 341 -2.07 0.67 16.48
C TYR A 341 -1.30 -0.57 16.93
N LEU A 342 -1.29 -0.84 18.24
CA LEU A 342 -0.80 -2.11 18.82
C LEU A 342 -1.90 -3.17 18.71
N LEU A 343 -1.79 -4.05 17.72
CA LEU A 343 -2.78 -5.10 17.45
C LEU A 343 -2.61 -6.30 18.41
N PRO A 344 -3.70 -7.02 18.76
CA PRO A 344 -5.05 -6.94 18.19
C PRO A 344 -5.92 -5.75 18.67
N GLU A 345 -5.44 -4.95 19.62
CA GLU A 345 -6.20 -3.82 20.17
C GLU A 345 -6.31 -2.64 19.17
N ARG A 346 -7.48 -1.98 19.17
CA ARG A 346 -7.78 -0.84 18.27
C ARG A 346 -8.50 0.31 18.99
N ASP A 347 -8.30 0.39 20.31
CA ASP A 347 -8.90 1.36 21.21
C ASP A 347 -8.17 2.74 21.17
N LYS A 348 -8.19 3.50 22.28
CA LYS A 348 -7.41 4.74 22.42
C LYS A 348 -5.99 4.49 22.96
N ASN A 349 -5.78 3.48 23.80
CA ASN A 349 -4.52 3.22 24.50
C ASN A 349 -3.49 2.51 23.59
N SER A 350 -3.94 1.62 22.72
CA SER A 350 -3.17 1.00 21.62
C SER A 350 -2.78 1.99 20.52
N LYS A 351 -3.36 3.20 20.48
CA LYS A 351 -3.15 4.18 19.41
C LYS A 351 -2.00 5.17 19.68
N ARG A 352 -1.23 5.49 18.65
CA ARG A 352 -0.28 6.64 18.60
C ARG A 352 -0.44 7.41 17.29
N LYS A 353 0.01 8.67 17.23
CA LYS A 353 0.01 9.51 16.00
C LYS A 353 1.24 10.43 15.98
N THR A 354 1.89 10.62 14.83
CA THR A 354 2.91 11.67 14.63
C THR A 354 2.29 13.06 14.45
N LYS A 355 3.12 14.12 14.48
CA LYS A 355 2.72 15.43 13.97
C LYS A 355 2.41 15.34 12.47
N THR A 356 1.42 16.11 12.02
CA THR A 356 1.20 16.34 10.59
C THR A 356 2.28 17.30 10.08
N LEU A 357 3.07 16.85 9.10
CA LEU A 357 3.92 17.73 8.31
C LEU A 357 3.10 18.30 7.15
N LYS A 358 3.58 19.37 6.50
CA LYS A 358 2.85 20.02 5.41
C LYS A 358 3.61 19.96 4.10
N LYS A 359 2.89 19.80 3.00
CA LYS A 359 3.39 19.86 1.62
C LYS A 359 4.73 19.13 1.43
N THR A 360 4.76 17.84 1.76
CA THR A 360 5.92 16.99 1.53
C THR A 360 5.54 15.55 1.22
N ASN A 361 6.04 15.05 0.10
CA ASN A 361 5.92 13.65 -0.29
C ASN A 361 7.11 12.82 0.25
N ASN A 362 8.03 13.47 0.98
CA ASN A 362 9.21 12.88 1.62
C ASN A 362 9.33 13.38 3.08
N PRO A 363 8.37 13.04 3.98
CA PRO A 363 8.36 13.53 5.35
C PRO A 363 9.47 12.91 6.22
N ASP A 364 10.01 13.69 7.15
CA ASP A 364 10.80 13.21 8.29
C ASP A 364 10.11 13.61 9.61
N TRP A 365 9.52 12.63 10.29
CA TRP A 365 8.82 12.84 11.56
C TRP A 365 9.73 12.65 12.77
N ASN A 366 10.80 11.87 12.62
CA ASN A 366 11.78 11.50 13.66
C ASN A 366 11.18 11.32 15.08
N THR A 367 10.09 10.55 15.19
CA THR A 367 9.30 10.42 16.44
C THR A 367 9.35 9.01 16.99
N ASN A 368 9.83 8.84 18.22
CA ASN A 368 9.73 7.58 18.98
C ASN A 368 8.42 7.51 19.78
N PHE A 369 7.80 6.34 19.81
CA PHE A 369 6.63 6.01 20.63
C PHE A 369 6.91 4.80 21.51
N VAL A 370 6.40 4.83 22.74
CA VAL A 370 6.53 3.70 23.68
C VAL A 370 5.16 3.10 23.99
N TYR A 371 5.11 1.77 23.94
CA TYR A 371 4.05 0.93 24.48
C TYR A 371 4.61 0.18 25.68
N LYS A 372 4.05 0.42 26.87
CA LYS A 372 4.48 -0.22 28.12
C LYS A 372 3.67 -1.50 28.39
N ASN A 373 4.15 -2.29 29.35
CA ASN A 373 3.45 -3.47 29.90
C ASN A 373 3.20 -4.60 28.87
N ILE A 374 3.99 -4.66 27.80
CA ILE A 374 3.91 -5.71 26.77
C ILE A 374 4.31 -7.05 27.38
N ASN A 375 3.40 -8.03 27.40
CA ASN A 375 3.74 -9.38 27.85
C ASN A 375 4.65 -10.06 26.82
N ARG A 376 5.91 -10.32 27.20
CA ARG A 376 6.93 -10.91 26.32
C ARG A 376 6.47 -12.24 25.72
N ASN A 377 5.73 -13.04 26.49
CA ASN A 377 5.27 -14.37 26.06
C ASN A 377 4.18 -14.30 24.98
N ARG A 378 3.58 -13.12 24.75
CA ARG A 378 2.56 -12.88 23.72
C ARG A 378 3.09 -12.13 22.49
N LEU A 379 4.42 -11.94 22.36
CA LEU A 379 5.02 -11.26 21.19
C LEU A 379 4.76 -11.95 19.84
N ALA A 380 4.42 -13.24 19.84
CA ALA A 380 3.97 -13.98 18.66
C ALA A 380 2.47 -13.78 18.33
N GLU A 381 1.69 -13.25 19.27
CA GLU A 381 0.22 -13.05 19.17
C GLU A 381 -0.19 -11.58 19.03
N ILE A 382 0.78 -10.66 18.96
CA ILE A 382 0.58 -9.21 18.84
C ILE A 382 1.40 -8.65 17.68
N GLY A 383 1.15 -7.39 17.34
CA GLY A 383 1.90 -6.69 16.31
C GLY A 383 1.64 -5.19 16.33
N ILE A 384 2.25 -4.46 15.39
CA ILE A 384 1.87 -3.08 15.11
C ILE A 384 1.35 -2.93 13.69
N GLU A 385 0.29 -2.14 13.54
CA GLU A 385 -0.18 -1.65 12.27
C GLU A 385 0.18 -0.17 12.14
N VAL A 386 0.94 0.17 11.10
CA VAL A 386 1.44 1.50 10.84
C VAL A 386 0.79 2.01 9.56
N SER A 387 0.13 3.17 9.62
CA SER A 387 -0.65 3.70 8.50
C SER A 387 -0.34 5.18 8.28
N VAL A 388 -0.03 5.53 7.04
CA VAL A 388 0.33 6.88 6.58
C VAL A 388 -0.87 7.51 5.88
N TRP A 389 -1.17 8.75 6.24
CA TRP A 389 -2.38 9.46 5.84
C TRP A 389 -2.04 10.88 5.41
N ASP A 390 -2.76 11.38 4.41
CA ASP A 390 -2.82 12.80 4.09
C ASP A 390 -3.73 13.52 5.10
N HIS A 391 -3.46 14.79 5.38
CA HIS A 391 -4.27 15.61 6.27
C HIS A 391 -5.01 16.70 5.50
N ASP A 392 -6.25 16.39 5.14
CA ASP A 392 -7.15 17.38 4.54
C ASP A 392 -7.79 18.27 5.60
N ARG A 393 -7.83 19.58 5.34
CA ARG A 393 -8.54 20.55 6.19
C ARG A 393 -10.05 20.57 5.93
N PHE A 394 -10.46 20.28 4.69
CA PHE A 394 -11.83 20.50 4.20
C PHE A 394 -12.50 19.22 3.65
N SER A 395 -11.79 18.10 3.65
CA SER A 395 -12.21 16.79 3.15
C SER A 395 -11.80 15.68 4.12
N THR A 396 -12.13 14.43 3.82
CA THR A 396 -11.70 13.28 4.62
C THR A 396 -10.25 12.91 4.31
N ASN A 397 -9.38 12.96 5.33
CA ASN A 397 -7.99 12.46 5.30
C ASN A 397 -7.81 11.19 4.45
N ASP A 398 -7.04 11.31 3.36
CA ASP A 398 -6.78 10.22 2.42
C ASP A 398 -5.78 9.20 2.97
N PHE A 399 -5.93 7.93 2.59
CA PHE A 399 -4.97 6.87 2.92
C PHE A 399 -3.86 6.81 1.87
N LEU A 400 -2.63 7.10 2.30
CA LEU A 400 -1.46 7.08 1.43
C LEU A 400 -0.92 5.64 1.32
N GLY A 401 -0.77 4.94 2.45
CA GLY A 401 -0.39 3.53 2.48
C GLY A 401 -0.07 3.05 3.90
N GLY A 402 0.30 1.78 4.08
CA GLY A 402 0.64 1.26 5.42
C GLY A 402 1.38 -0.07 5.41
N CYS A 403 1.76 -0.54 6.59
CA CYS A 403 2.46 -1.81 6.81
C CYS A 403 2.06 -2.44 8.15
N ARG A 404 2.38 -3.72 8.32
CA ARG A 404 2.12 -4.48 9.55
C ARG A 404 3.35 -5.26 9.96
N LEU A 405 3.83 -5.05 11.18
CA LEU A 405 4.98 -5.76 11.74
C LEU A 405 4.47 -6.69 12.84
N ASN A 406 4.68 -7.99 12.64
CA ASN A 406 4.30 -9.08 13.52
C ASN A 406 5.04 -10.36 13.10
N ASN A 407 4.77 -11.48 13.77
CA ASN A 407 5.46 -12.75 13.57
C ASN A 407 5.21 -13.40 12.18
N GLY A 408 4.15 -13.01 11.47
CA GLY A 408 3.70 -13.67 10.23
C GLY A 408 2.90 -14.95 10.52
N SER A 409 1.63 -14.97 10.15
CA SER A 409 0.74 -16.13 10.20
C SER A 409 -0.50 -15.92 9.32
N LEU A 410 -0.84 -16.92 8.51
CA LEU A 410 -2.08 -16.94 7.72
C LEU A 410 -3.34 -17.17 8.57
N SER A 411 -3.22 -17.48 9.88
CA SER A 411 -4.37 -17.77 10.75
C SER A 411 -5.20 -16.54 11.14
N GLN A 412 -4.67 -15.33 10.98
CA GLN A 412 -5.41 -14.08 11.24
C GLN A 412 -5.05 -13.02 10.20
N ARG A 413 -6.05 -12.38 9.58
CA ARG A 413 -5.89 -11.38 8.48
C ARG A 413 -5.02 -10.16 8.79
N TRP A 414 -4.62 -9.94 10.04
CA TRP A 414 -3.71 -8.86 10.45
C TRP A 414 -2.31 -9.35 10.86
N MET A 415 -2.09 -10.66 10.96
CA MET A 415 -0.77 -11.26 11.10
C MET A 415 -0.11 -11.52 9.74
N ASP A 416 -0.47 -10.74 8.72
CA ASP A 416 -0.08 -10.93 7.33
C ASP A 416 1.29 -10.29 6.99
N ALA A 417 2.17 -10.10 7.97
CA ALA A 417 3.51 -9.53 7.78
C ALA A 417 4.41 -10.47 6.96
N THR A 418 5.18 -9.92 6.01
CA THR A 418 6.12 -10.70 5.19
C THR A 418 7.39 -9.91 4.90
N GLY A 419 8.47 -10.60 4.48
CA GLY A 419 9.72 -9.95 4.08
C GLY A 419 10.29 -9.03 5.16
N THR A 420 10.63 -7.79 4.80
CA THR A 420 11.19 -6.79 5.73
C THR A 420 10.31 -6.54 6.96
N GLU A 421 8.98 -6.52 6.81
CA GLU A 421 8.06 -6.26 7.92
C GLU A 421 8.17 -7.32 9.03
N GLN A 422 8.22 -8.59 8.61
CA GLN A 422 8.34 -9.75 9.48
C GLN A 422 9.77 -9.86 10.03
N SER A 423 10.78 -9.64 9.19
CA SER A 423 12.21 -9.73 9.57
C SER A 423 12.58 -8.75 10.68
N VAL A 424 12.05 -7.52 10.63
CA VAL A 424 12.29 -6.49 11.66
C VAL A 424 11.61 -6.85 12.99
N TRP A 425 10.41 -7.45 12.95
CA TRP A 425 9.73 -7.94 14.15
C TRP A 425 10.47 -9.13 14.80
N LEU A 426 10.89 -10.10 13.99
CA LEU A 426 11.65 -11.27 14.44
C LEU A 426 13.01 -10.89 15.04
N ALA A 427 13.78 -10.04 14.36
CA ALA A 427 15.07 -9.56 14.87
C ALA A 427 14.94 -8.83 16.21
N MET A 428 13.88 -8.02 16.39
CA MET A 428 13.57 -7.34 17.65
C MET A 428 13.20 -8.33 18.78
N MET A 429 12.50 -9.42 18.48
CA MET A 429 12.19 -10.48 19.45
C MET A 429 13.43 -11.27 19.87
N GLU A 430 14.30 -11.60 18.90
CA GLU A 430 15.55 -12.34 19.07
C GLU A 430 16.58 -11.55 19.89
N ARG A 431 16.79 -10.28 19.55
CA ARG A 431 17.82 -9.41 20.13
C ARG A 431 17.21 -8.19 20.83
N PRO A 432 16.62 -8.38 22.03
CA PRO A 432 16.15 -7.27 22.85
C PRO A 432 17.27 -6.26 23.15
N GLN A 433 16.87 -5.06 23.57
CA GLN A 433 17.71 -3.86 23.75
C GLN A 433 18.36 -3.30 22.47
N THR A 434 18.35 -4.01 21.34
CA THR A 434 18.86 -3.51 20.05
C THR A 434 17.76 -2.80 19.25
N TRP A 435 18.13 -1.83 18.42
CA TRP A 435 17.25 -1.22 17.42
C TRP A 435 17.37 -1.93 16.07
N PHE A 436 16.25 -2.27 15.45
CA PHE A 436 16.20 -2.84 14.11
C PHE A 436 15.45 -1.94 13.16
N GLU A 437 16.13 -1.47 12.12
CA GLU A 437 15.57 -0.59 11.10
C GLU A 437 14.94 -1.39 9.96
N GLY A 438 13.81 -0.91 9.45
CA GLY A 438 13.14 -1.44 8.27
C GLY A 438 12.77 -0.32 7.31
N LEU A 439 13.28 -0.41 6.08
CA LEU A 439 12.73 0.33 4.94
C LEU A 439 11.63 -0.52 4.32
N ILE A 440 10.37 -0.13 4.53
CA ILE A 440 9.19 -0.93 4.20
C ILE A 440 8.38 -0.22 3.12
N ARG A 441 8.11 -0.92 2.02
CA ARG A 441 7.18 -0.45 0.97
C ARG A 441 5.78 -0.37 1.54
N LEU A 442 5.15 0.79 1.37
CA LEU A 442 3.80 1.02 1.87
C LEU A 442 2.78 0.28 0.99
N ARG A 443 2.03 -0.62 1.62
CA ARG A 443 0.93 -1.36 0.99
C ARG A 443 -0.22 -0.40 0.67
N PRO A 444 -0.89 -0.53 -0.50
CA PRO A 444 -2.01 0.33 -0.87
C PRO A 444 -3.34 0.00 -0.15
N ASN A 445 -3.38 -1.05 0.66
CA ASN A 445 -4.46 -1.41 1.60
C ASN A 445 -3.92 -2.35 2.68
N LEU A 446 -4.71 -2.59 3.73
CA LEU A 446 -4.37 -3.45 4.87
C LEU A 446 -5.58 -4.36 5.21
N ASP A 447 -6.27 -4.91 4.21
CA ASP A 447 -7.61 -5.50 4.35
C ASP A 447 -7.79 -6.89 3.71
#